data_AF-A0A924A1A9-F1
#
_entry.id   AF-A0A924A1A9-F1
#
_cell.length_a   1.000
_cell.length_b   1.000
_cell.length_c   1.000
_cell.angle_alpha   90.00
_cell.angle_beta   90.00
_cell.angle_gamma   90.00
#
_symmetry.space_group_name_H-M   'P 1'
#
loop_
_entity.id
_entity.type
_entity.pdbx_description
1 polymer ?
#
loop_
_entity_poly.entity_id
_entity_poly.type
_entity_poly.pdbx_seq_one_letter_code
_entity_poly.pdbx_strand_id
1 'polypeptide(L)'
;MTTEKMTTAHSYNPDNLLSSLIAQLNLKNDAALSRALEVAPPMISKIRHRRLPVAASLLIRMHEISALSIQELRALMGDRRDKFRISSKPFKQKEA
;
A
#
# COMPACT_ATOMS: atom_id res chain seq x y z
N MET A 1 -33.41 23.41 -4.83
CA MET A 1 -32.39 23.25 -3.78
C MET A 1 -32.72 21.92 -3.12
N THR A 2 -31.95 20.85 -3.26
CA THR A 2 -30.59 20.71 -2.72
C THR A 2 -29.85 19.66 -3.55
N THR A 3 -28.78 20.07 -4.23
CA THR A 3 -27.84 19.16 -4.90
C THR A 3 -26.94 18.53 -3.83
N GLU A 4 -27.21 17.29 -3.42
CA GLU A 4 -26.25 16.49 -2.67
C GLU A 4 -25.05 16.16 -3.57
N LYS A 5 -23.99 16.97 -3.46
CA LYS A 5 -22.66 16.57 -3.91
C LYS A 5 -22.25 15.35 -3.09
N MET A 6 -22.42 14.15 -3.64
CA MET A 6 -21.70 12.96 -3.20
C MET A 6 -20.20 13.21 -3.38
N THR A 7 -19.56 13.80 -2.39
CA THR A 7 -18.11 13.84 -2.28
C THR A 7 -17.64 12.44 -1.93
N THR A 8 -17.46 11.58 -2.94
CA THR A 8 -16.66 10.38 -2.79
C THR A 8 -15.22 10.83 -2.57
N ALA A 9 -14.90 11.20 -1.34
CA ALA A 9 -13.53 11.34 -0.88
C ALA A 9 -12.92 9.94 -1.01
N HIS A 10 -12.22 9.69 -2.13
CA HIS A 10 -11.44 8.48 -2.34
C HIS A 10 -10.26 8.57 -1.38
N SER A 11 -10.52 8.24 -0.12
CA SER A 11 -9.56 8.29 0.97
C SER A 11 -8.51 7.22 0.70
N TYR A 12 -7.25 7.61 0.82
CA TYR A 12 -6.11 6.70 0.78
C TYR A 12 -6.38 5.44 1.61
N ASN A 13 -6.44 4.28 0.94
CA ASN A 13 -6.72 2.99 1.55
C ASN A 13 -5.76 1.91 1.03
N PRO A 14 -4.60 1.73 1.70
CA PRO A 14 -3.61 0.73 1.29
C PRO A 14 -4.07 -0.71 1.55
N ASP A 15 -5.13 -0.91 2.35
CA ASP A 15 -5.70 -2.24 2.59
C ASP A 15 -6.19 -2.89 1.29
N ASN A 16 -6.86 -2.10 0.44
CA ASN A 16 -7.35 -2.56 -0.86
C ASN A 16 -6.22 -3.05 -1.76
N LEU A 17 -5.08 -2.34 -1.77
CA LEU A 17 -3.90 -2.76 -2.50
C LEU A 17 -3.38 -4.11 -1.99
N LEU A 18 -3.18 -4.24 -0.67
CA LEU A 18 -2.62 -5.46 -0.10
C LEU A 18 -3.55 -6.66 -0.31
N SER A 19 -4.86 -6.47 -0.16
CA SER A 19 -5.87 -7.48 -0.44
C SER A 19 -5.88 -7.89 -1.92
N SER A 20 -5.75 -6.92 -2.84
CA SER A 20 -5.66 -7.19 -4.28
C SER A 20 -4.40 -7.98 -4.63
N LEU A 21 -3.25 -7.63 -4.04
CA LEU A 21 -2.00 -8.35 -4.25
C LEU A 21 -2.06 -9.79 -3.72
N ILE A 22 -2.68 -10.02 -2.56
CA ILE A 22 -2.90 -11.38 -2.04
C ILE A 22 -3.73 -12.21 -3.01
N ALA A 23 -4.81 -11.65 -3.54
CA ALA A 23 -5.66 -12.34 -4.50
C ALA A 23 -4.92 -12.61 -5.82
N GLN A 24 -4.23 -11.61 -6.37
CA GLN A 24 -3.53 -11.72 -7.66
C GLN A 24 -2.37 -12.71 -7.63
N LEU A 25 -1.61 -12.72 -6.53
CA LEU A 25 -0.46 -13.61 -6.34
C LEU A 25 -0.87 -14.98 -5.76
N ASN A 26 -2.17 -15.23 -5.59
CA ASN A 26 -2.73 -16.44 -5.00
C ASN A 26 -2.10 -16.80 -3.64
N LEU A 27 -1.91 -15.79 -2.79
CA LEU A 27 -1.30 -15.94 -1.47
C LEU A 27 -2.36 -16.24 -0.41
N LYS A 28 -1.96 -16.98 0.62
CA LYS A 28 -2.87 -17.36 1.70
C LYS A 28 -3.18 -16.21 2.67
N ASN A 29 -2.20 -15.35 2.97
CA ASN A 29 -2.31 -14.31 3.98
C ASN A 29 -1.18 -13.26 3.89
N ASP A 30 -1.25 -12.25 4.77
CA ASP A 30 -0.25 -11.19 4.92
C ASP A 30 1.17 -11.69 5.22
N ALA A 31 1.30 -12.81 5.93
CA ALA A 31 2.62 -13.37 6.22
C ALA A 31 3.24 -14.01 4.97
N ALA A 32 2.44 -14.55 4.05
CA ALA A 32 2.92 -14.98 2.74
C ALA A 32 3.29 -13.75 1.88
N LEU A 33 2.47 -12.70 1.92
CA LEU A 33 2.76 -11.44 1.23
C LEU A 33 4.05 -10.78 1.73
N SER A 34 4.29 -10.75 3.05
CA SER A 34 5.49 -10.15 3.61
C SER A 34 6.76 -10.88 3.16
N ARG A 35 6.71 -12.21 3.03
CA ARG A 35 7.82 -13.01 2.50
C ARG A 35 8.05 -12.74 1.01
N ALA A 36 6.98 -12.72 0.21
CA ALA A 36 7.06 -12.42 -1.22
C ALA A 36 7.61 -11.01 -1.50
N LEU A 37 7.29 -10.03 -0.64
CA LEU A 37 7.80 -8.66 -0.73
C LEU A 37 9.13 -8.43 -0.01
N GLU A 38 9.73 -9.46 0.60
CA GLU A 38 10.95 -9.37 1.41
C GLU A 38 10.88 -8.30 2.53
N VAL A 39 9.71 -8.14 3.15
CA VAL A 39 9.50 -7.20 4.25
C VAL A 39 9.12 -7.91 5.55
N ALA A 40 9.37 -7.23 6.67
CA ALA A 40 8.98 -7.73 7.98
C ALA A 40 7.43 -7.75 8.10
N PRO A 41 6.81 -8.82 8.63
CA PRO A 41 5.35 -8.91 8.83
C PRO A 41 4.72 -7.71 9.56
N PRO A 42 5.37 -7.09 10.58
CA PRO A 42 4.84 -5.90 11.22
C PRO A 42 4.68 -4.69 10.30
N MET A 43 5.43 -4.61 9.20
CA MET A 43 5.28 -3.53 8.22
C MET A 43 3.94 -3.65 7.49
N ILE A 44 3.57 -4.85 7.03
CA ILE A 44 2.29 -5.09 6.34
C ILE A 44 1.11 -4.75 7.26
N SER A 45 1.16 -5.22 8.51
CA SER A 45 0.13 -4.87 9.51
C SER A 45 0.03 -3.36 9.74
N LYS A 46 1.16 -2.66 9.92
CA LYS A 46 1.17 -1.19 10.06
C LYS A 46 0.64 -0.47 8.84
N ILE A 47 0.87 -1.00 7.63
CA ILE A 47 0.33 -0.45 6.38
C ILE A 47 -1.19 -0.64 6.33
N ARG A 48 -1.72 -1.84 6.61
CA ARG A 48 -3.18 -2.10 6.66
C ARG A 48 -3.90 -1.16 7.61
N HIS A 49 -3.31 -0.93 8.79
CA HIS A 49 -3.86 -0.02 9.79
C HIS A 49 -3.49 1.45 9.55
N ARG A 50 -2.94 1.80 8.38
CA ARG A 50 -2.58 3.17 7.98
C ARG A 50 -1.63 3.89 8.96
N ARG A 51 -0.88 3.12 9.75
CA ARG A 51 0.17 3.60 10.67
C ARG A 51 1.51 3.79 9.98
N LEU A 52 1.69 3.18 8.81
CA LEU A 52 2.87 3.31 7.96
C LEU A 52 2.41 3.58 6.51
N PRO A 53 2.80 4.70 5.88
CA PRO A 53 2.55 4.89 4.46
C PRO A 53 3.34 3.90 3.62
N VAL A 54 2.82 3.56 2.43
CA VAL A 54 3.58 2.75 1.47
C VAL A 54 4.70 3.61 0.90
N ALA A 55 5.94 3.16 1.10
CA ALA A 55 7.13 3.83 0.58
C ALA A 55 7.35 3.50 -0.90
N ALA A 56 8.08 4.37 -1.62
CA ALA A 56 8.39 4.15 -3.04
C ALA A 56 9.15 2.84 -3.27
N SER A 57 10.10 2.48 -2.40
CA SER A 57 10.83 1.21 -2.48
C SER A 57 9.91 -0.01 -2.39
N LEU A 58 8.90 0.02 -1.52
CA LEU A 58 7.94 -1.06 -1.38
C LEU A 58 7.01 -1.14 -2.61
N LEU A 59 6.62 -0.01 -3.19
CA LEU A 59 5.86 0.01 -4.45
C LEU A 59 6.64 -0.59 -5.62
N ILE A 60 7.96 -0.34 -5.69
CA ILE A 60 8.82 -0.96 -6.70
C ILE A 60 8.81 -2.49 -6.53
N ARG A 61 8.99 -2.99 -5.30
CA ARG A 61 8.87 -4.43 -5.01
C ARG A 61 7.53 -5.01 -5.42
N MET A 62 6.44 -4.31 -5.10
CA MET A 62 5.09 -4.73 -5.48
C MET A 62 4.92 -4.79 -7.01
N HIS A 63 5.47 -3.81 -7.74
CA HIS A 63 5.47 -3.79 -9.20
C HIS A 63 6.22 -4.99 -9.78
N GLU A 64 7.42 -5.27 -9.26
CA GLU A 64 8.26 -6.39 -9.72
C GLU A 64 7.55 -7.74 -9.59
N ILE A 65 6.88 -8.00 -8.46
CA ILE A 65 6.26 -9.31 -8.21
C ILE A 65 4.87 -9.47 -8.82
N SER A 66 4.10 -8.39 -8.95
CA SER A 66 2.72 -8.44 -9.45
C SER A 66 2.59 -8.14 -10.93
N ALA A 67 3.64 -7.63 -11.57
CA ALA A 67 3.63 -7.07 -12.92
C ALA A 67 2.60 -5.93 -13.13
N LEU A 68 1.99 -5.40 -12.07
CA LEU A 68 1.12 -4.23 -12.13
C LEU A 68 1.96 -2.97 -12.25
N SER A 69 1.57 -2.05 -13.12
CA SER A 69 2.21 -0.74 -13.20
C SER A 69 2.10 0.02 -11.87
N ILE A 70 3.05 0.93 -11.62
CA ILE A 70 3.00 1.81 -10.44
C ILE A 70 1.70 2.63 -10.43
N GLN A 71 1.15 2.98 -11.60
CA GLN A 71 -0.12 3.69 -11.72
C GLN A 71 -1.30 2.85 -11.20
N GLU A 72 -1.37 1.58 -11.58
CA GLU A 72 -2.41 0.65 -11.10
C GLU A 72 -2.30 0.43 -9.60
N LEU A 73 -1.08 0.20 -9.09
CA LEU A 73 -0.85 0.04 -7.65
C LEU A 73 -1.33 1.28 -6.87
N ARG A 74 -1.06 2.48 -7.38
CA ARG A 74 -1.55 3.73 -6.80
C ARG A 74 -3.06 3.88 -6.88
N ALA A 75 -3.67 3.48 -8.00
CA ALA A 75 -5.12 3.48 -8.16
C ALA A 75 -5.80 2.55 -7.14
N LEU A 76 -5.25 1.35 -6.92
CA LEU A 76 -5.75 0.39 -5.91
C LEU A 76 -5.71 0.96 -4.49
N MET A 77 -4.70 1.78 -4.18
CA MET A 77 -4.61 2.46 -2.88
C MET A 77 -5.48 3.72 -2.78
N GLY A 78 -6.05 4.21 -3.89
CA GLY A 78 -6.64 5.55 -3.96
C GLY A 78 -5.61 6.67 -3.80
N ASP A 79 -4.33 6.40 -4.09
CA ASP A 79 -3.24 7.36 -3.92
C ASP A 79 -3.12 8.33 -5.11
N ARG A 80 -3.73 9.51 -4.96
CA ARG A 80 -3.71 10.60 -5.96
C ARG A 80 -2.54 11.57 -5.82
N ARG A 81 -1.52 11.28 -5.00
CA ARG A 81 -0.38 12.20 -4.80
C ARG A 81 0.48 12.32 -6.06
N ASP A 82 0.63 13.52 -6.61
CA ASP A 82 1.48 13.78 -7.80
C ASP A 82 2.98 13.49 -7.57
N LYS A 83 3.46 13.64 -6.33
CA LYS A 83 4.87 13.43 -5.97
C LYS A 83 4.99 12.53 -4.75
N PHE A 84 5.92 11.57 -4.82
CA PHE A 84 6.27 10.75 -3.67
C PHE A 84 6.90 11.62 -2.58
N ARG A 85 6.41 11.46 -1.35
CA ARG A 85 7.10 12.01 -0.18
C ARG A 85 8.31 11.12 0.07
N ILE A 86 9.45 11.49 -0.52
CA ILE A 86 10.75 10.94 -0.15
C ILE A 86 11.02 11.47 1.27
N SER A 87 10.57 10.73 2.28
CA SER A 87 10.94 11.03 3.65
C SER A 87 12.39 10.62 3.82
N SER A 88 13.29 11.59 3.95
CA SER A 88 14.70 11.39 4.30
C SER A 88 14.92 10.82 5.70
N LYS A 89 13.86 10.63 6.49
CA LYS A 89 13.93 9.94 7.78
C LYS A 89 13.94 8.42 7.55
N PRO A 90 15.04 7.71 7.85
CA PRO A 90 15.04 6.26 7.85
C PRO A 90 13.94 5.77 8.81
N PHE A 91 13.21 4.74 8.39
CA PHE A 91 12.22 4.09 9.22
C PHE A 91 12.92 3.47 10.44
N LYS A 92 12.90 4.17 11.59
CA LYS A 92 13.35 3.59 12.86
C LYS A 92 12.32 2.57 13.32
N GLN A 93 12.64 1.29 13.18
CA GLN A 93 11.94 0.23 13.89
C GLN A 93 12.18 0.45 15.38
N LYS A 94 11.12 0.72 16.15
CA LYS A 94 11.18 0.58 17.61
C LYS A 94 11.25 -0.92 17.87
N GLU A 95 12.40 -1.41 18.34
CA GLU A 95 12.53 -2.74 18.91
C GLU A 95 11.63 -2.81 20.15
N ALA A 96 10.85 -3.88 20.24
CA ALA A 96 9.93 -4.16 21.35
C ALA A 96 10.65 -5.05 22.37
#